data_AF-A0A520C3M1-F1
#
_entry.id   AF-A0A520C3M1-F1
#
_cell.length_a   1.000
_cell.length_b   1.000
_cell.length_c   1.000
_cell.angle_alpha   90.00
_cell.angle_beta   90.00
_cell.angle_gamma   90.00
#
_symmetry.space_group_name_H-M   'P 1'
#
loop_
_entity.id
_entity.type
_entity.pdbx_description
1 polymer ?
#
loop_
_entity_poly.entity_id
_entity_poly.type
_entity_poly.pdbx_seq_one_letter_code
_entity_poly.pdbx_strand_id
1 'polypeptide(L)'
;MRKYIINSIFLLSILAIVISCQNQETIDFQNYMSNGKDIYKAKCQNCHGENGEGLGQLAPPLTDSVFLKTNKDRLACIIKNGVNETLVINGKEYKEKMPAFPELADIDVAQVM
;
A
#
# COMPACT_ATOMS: atom_id res chain seq x y z
N MET A 1 -12.45 53.64 -1.59
CA MET A 1 -13.16 52.34 -1.72
C MET A 1 -12.41 51.34 -2.59
N ARG A 2 -12.14 51.63 -3.87
CA ARG A 2 -11.41 50.72 -4.79
C ARG A 2 -10.03 50.23 -4.30
N LYS A 3 -9.22 51.11 -3.68
CA LYS A 3 -7.90 50.74 -3.12
C LYS A 3 -8.00 49.77 -1.94
N TYR A 4 -9.00 49.93 -1.07
CA TYR A 4 -9.23 49.04 0.07
C TYR A 4 -9.72 47.66 -0.39
N ILE A 5 -10.55 47.61 -1.43
CA ILE A 5 -11.01 46.35 -2.04
C ILE A 5 -9.81 45.60 -2.65
N ILE A 6 -8.95 46.29 -3.41
CA ILE A 6 -7.76 45.67 -4.01
C ILE A 6 -6.80 45.14 -2.92
N ASN A 7 -6.53 45.93 -1.88
CA ASN A 7 -5.67 45.49 -0.79
C ASN A 7 -6.27 44.31 -0.01
N SER A 8 -7.59 44.30 0.19
CA SER A 8 -8.28 43.20 0.88
C SER A 8 -8.24 41.91 0.06
N ILE A 9 -8.42 41.99 -1.26
CA ILE A 9 -8.30 40.82 -2.15
C ILE A 9 -6.88 40.27 -2.13
N PHE A 10 -5.88 41.15 -2.22
CA PHE A 10 -4.47 40.76 -2.17
C PHE A 10 -4.10 40.08 -0.84
N LEU A 11 -4.60 40.60 0.29
CA LEU A 11 -4.41 39.99 1.60
C LEU A 11 -5.08 38.60 1.69
N LEU A 12 -6.30 38.47 1.14
CA LEU A 12 -7.03 37.21 1.13
C LEU A 12 -6.33 36.14 0.30
N SER A 13 -5.78 36.53 -0.86
CA SER A 13 -5.04 35.61 -1.73
C SER A 13 -3.73 35.13 -1.11
N ILE A 14 -3.00 36.01 -0.39
CA ILE A 14 -1.81 35.61 0.35
C ILE A 14 -2.18 34.62 1.47
N LEU A 15 -3.26 34.91 2.21
CA LEU A 15 -3.73 34.03 3.28
C LEU A 15 -4.14 32.64 2.75
N ALA A 16 -4.81 32.58 1.59
CA ALA A 16 -5.19 31.33 0.95
C ALA A 16 -3.99 30.47 0.52
N ILE A 17 -2.90 31.10 0.01
CA ILE A 17 -1.68 30.40 -0.36
C ILE A 17 -1.03 29.75 0.87
N VAL A 18 -0.98 30.46 2.00
CA VAL A 18 -0.41 29.93 3.26
C VAL A 18 -1.23 28.76 3.81
N ILE A 19 -2.57 28.82 3.69
CA ILE A 19 -3.46 27.72 4.11
C ILE A 19 -3.32 26.48 3.20
N SER A 20 -2.94 26.67 1.93
CA SER A 20 -2.81 25.59 0.94
C SER A 20 -1.49 24.83 0.99
N CYS A 21 -0.55 25.20 1.88
CA CYS A 21 0.67 24.42 2.11
C CYS A 21 0.34 23.09 2.79
N GLN A 22 0.10 22.04 1.99
CA GLN A 22 0.04 20.67 2.49
C GLN A 22 1.45 20.18 2.86
N ASN A 23 1.55 19.37 3.92
CA ASN A 23 2.81 18.73 4.29
C ASN A 23 3.24 17.75 3.17
N GLN A 24 4.48 17.88 2.70
CA GLN A 24 5.05 17.00 1.68
C GLN A 24 4.95 15.52 2.08
N GLU A 25 5.16 15.20 3.37
CA GLU A 25 5.06 13.84 3.89
C GLU A 25 3.67 13.22 3.69
N THR A 26 2.61 14.02 3.83
CA THR A 26 1.23 13.56 3.62
C THR A 26 0.98 13.23 2.15
N ILE A 27 1.50 14.05 1.24
CA ILE A 27 1.38 13.83 -0.21
C ILE A 27 2.12 12.54 -0.58
N ASP A 28 3.35 12.37 -0.08
CA ASP A 28 4.16 11.18 -0.38
C ASP A 28 3.50 9.90 0.16
N PHE A 29 2.98 9.93 1.40
CA PHE A 29 2.24 8.81 1.97
C PHE A 29 1.00 8.45 1.13
N GLN A 30 0.23 9.44 0.68
CA GLN A 30 -0.93 9.21 -0.19
C GLN A 30 -0.52 8.59 -1.53
N ASN A 31 0.59 9.04 -2.12
CA ASN A 31 1.12 8.47 -3.35
C ASN A 31 1.57 7.02 -3.15
N TYR A 32 2.28 6.71 -2.07
CA TYR A 32 2.70 5.34 -1.74
C TYR A 32 1.51 4.40 -1.59
N MET A 33 0.48 4.83 -0.86
CA MET A 33 -0.75 4.05 -0.67
C MET A 33 -1.51 3.83 -1.99
N SER A 34 -1.57 4.86 -2.84
CA SER A 34 -2.22 4.75 -4.16
C SER A 34 -1.48 3.76 -5.05
N ASN A 35 -0.16 3.89 -5.16
CA ASN A 35 0.67 3.00 -5.98
C ASN A 35 0.60 1.55 -5.47
N GLY A 36 0.73 1.36 -4.16
CA GLY A 36 0.59 0.05 -3.52
C GLY A 36 -0.75 -0.62 -3.82
N LYS A 37 -1.84 0.16 -3.75
CA LYS A 37 -3.19 -0.31 -4.10
C LYS A 37 -3.30 -0.75 -5.56
N ASP A 38 -2.70 -0.01 -6.49
CA ASP A 38 -2.74 -0.36 -7.91
C ASP A 38 -1.91 -1.62 -8.21
N ILE A 39 -0.75 -1.77 -7.57
CA ILE A 39 0.05 -3.00 -7.63
C ILE A 39 -0.76 -4.18 -7.06
N TYR A 40 -1.38 -4.00 -5.89
CA TYR A 40 -2.20 -5.03 -5.25
C TYR A 40 -3.32 -5.52 -6.18
N LYS A 41 -4.09 -4.60 -6.76
CA LYS A 41 -5.16 -4.91 -7.71
C LYS A 41 -4.66 -5.68 -8.92
N ALA A 42 -3.52 -5.28 -9.47
CA ALA A 42 -2.98 -5.86 -10.68
C ALA A 42 -2.34 -7.25 -10.46
N LYS A 43 -1.72 -7.48 -9.30
CA LYS A 43 -0.81 -8.62 -9.09
C LYS A 43 -1.21 -9.56 -7.96
N CYS A 44 -1.92 -9.09 -6.95
CA CYS A 44 -2.15 -9.81 -5.68
C CYS A 44 -3.63 -10.19 -5.48
N GLN A 45 -4.54 -9.30 -5.85
CA GLN A 45 -5.98 -9.39 -5.55
C GLN A 45 -6.63 -10.67 -6.06
N ASN A 46 -6.24 -11.15 -7.25
CA ASN A 46 -6.84 -12.35 -7.85
C ASN A 46 -6.70 -13.61 -6.98
N CYS A 47 -5.68 -13.66 -6.12
CA CYS A 47 -5.47 -14.75 -5.18
C CYS A 47 -5.84 -14.35 -3.75
N HIS A 48 -5.40 -13.18 -3.30
CA HIS A 48 -5.57 -12.76 -1.91
C HIS A 48 -6.91 -12.07 -1.62
N GLY A 49 -7.78 -11.88 -2.61
CA GLY A 49 -9.08 -11.24 -2.46
C GLY A 49 -9.03 -9.72 -2.61
N GLU A 50 -10.18 -9.06 -2.65
CA GLU A 50 -10.24 -7.60 -2.80
C GLU A 50 -9.79 -6.87 -1.52
N ASN A 51 -10.04 -7.49 -0.37
CA ASN A 51 -9.72 -6.97 0.96
C ASN A 51 -8.63 -7.79 1.67
N GLY A 52 -7.89 -8.64 0.96
CA GLY A 52 -6.90 -9.51 1.59
C GLY A 52 -7.49 -10.69 2.36
N GLU A 53 -8.76 -11.04 2.14
CA GLU A 53 -9.45 -12.14 2.83
C GLU A 53 -8.99 -13.55 2.42
N GLY A 54 -8.21 -13.66 1.34
CA GLY A 54 -7.73 -14.93 0.80
C GLY A 54 -8.80 -15.69 0.00
N LEU A 55 -8.44 -16.88 -0.45
CA LEU A 55 -9.30 -17.75 -1.25
C LEU A 55 -9.34 -19.16 -0.65
N GLY A 56 -10.06 -19.31 0.46
CA GLY A 56 -10.21 -20.60 1.14
C GLY A 56 -8.87 -21.21 1.55
N GLN A 57 -8.56 -22.40 1.02
CA GLN A 57 -7.27 -23.09 1.23
C GLN A 57 -6.26 -22.84 0.09
N LEU A 58 -6.67 -22.16 -0.99
CA LEU A 58 -5.82 -21.92 -2.16
C LEU A 58 -4.89 -20.73 -1.95
N ALA A 59 -5.35 -19.69 -1.25
CA ALA A 59 -4.54 -18.51 -0.98
C ALA A 59 -4.80 -18.01 0.44
N PRO A 60 -3.74 -17.72 1.21
CA PRO A 60 -3.89 -17.26 2.58
C PRO A 60 -4.43 -15.83 2.67
N PRO A 61 -5.14 -15.51 3.77
CA PRO A 61 -5.52 -14.14 4.06
C PRO A 61 -4.29 -13.30 4.38
N LEU A 62 -4.26 -12.07 3.86
CA LEU A 62 -3.32 -11.02 4.25
C LEU A 62 -3.86 -10.17 5.41
N THR A 63 -4.99 -10.57 6.01
CA THR A 63 -5.57 -9.92 7.19
C THR A 63 -5.05 -10.50 8.51
N ASP A 64 -4.24 -11.57 8.48
CA ASP A 64 -3.59 -12.13 9.67
C ASP A 64 -2.43 -11.24 10.14
N SER A 65 -2.76 -10.27 10.99
CA SER A 65 -1.78 -9.33 11.52
C SER A 65 -0.68 -9.97 12.38
N VAL A 66 -0.92 -11.15 12.97
CA VAL A 66 0.09 -11.84 13.78
C VAL A 66 1.14 -12.45 12.86
N PHE A 67 0.71 -13.16 11.83
CA PHE A 67 1.62 -13.74 10.84
C PHE A 67 2.44 -12.65 10.14
N LEU A 68 1.79 -11.57 9.69
CA LEU A 68 2.48 -10.48 9.00
C LEU A 68 3.50 -9.77 9.88
N LYS A 69 3.16 -9.46 11.14
CA LYS A 69 4.09 -8.81 12.08
C LYS A 69 5.27 -9.72 12.43
N THR A 70 5.00 -11.00 12.68
CA THR A 70 6.05 -11.97 13.06
C THR A 70 7.02 -12.24 11.92
N ASN A 71 6.56 -12.15 10.67
CA ASN A 71 7.37 -12.45 9.49
C ASN A 71 7.77 -11.20 8.70
N LYS A 72 7.66 -10.00 9.27
CA LYS A 72 7.86 -8.71 8.57
C LYS A 72 9.13 -8.68 7.72
N ASP A 73 10.25 -9.17 8.26
CA ASP A 73 11.56 -9.15 7.60
C ASP A 73 11.64 -10.11 6.40
N ARG A 74 10.73 -11.07 6.30
CA ARG A 74 10.68 -12.08 5.22
C ARG A 74 9.63 -11.77 4.16
N LEU A 75 8.68 -10.88 4.42
CA LEU A 75 7.57 -10.59 3.50
C LEU A 75 8.06 -10.06 2.15
N ALA A 76 9.03 -9.14 2.15
CA ALA A 76 9.62 -8.64 0.92
C ALA A 76 10.27 -9.77 0.09
N CYS A 77 10.96 -10.70 0.74
CA CYS A 77 11.54 -11.87 0.09
C CYS A 77 10.48 -12.82 -0.46
N ILE A 78 9.36 -13.00 0.26
CA ILE A 78 8.21 -13.79 -0.20
C ILE A 78 7.61 -13.19 -1.48
N ILE A 79 7.42 -11.87 -1.53
CA ILE A 79 6.90 -11.20 -2.73
C ILE A 79 7.89 -11.36 -3.90
N LYS A 80 9.18 -11.12 -3.66
CA LYS A 80 10.21 -11.16 -4.71
C LYS A 80 10.49 -12.55 -5.25
N ASN A 81 10.48 -13.58 -4.39
CA ASN A 81 10.94 -14.92 -4.73
C ASN A 81 9.80 -15.96 -4.77
N GLY A 82 8.60 -15.58 -4.36
CA GLY A 82 7.46 -16.48 -4.23
C GLY A 82 7.62 -17.45 -3.06
N VAL A 83 6.69 -18.40 -2.99
CA VAL A 83 6.67 -19.48 -1.98
C VAL A 83 6.31 -20.77 -2.67
N ASN A 84 7.14 -21.79 -2.48
CA ASN A 84 6.92 -23.14 -3.03
C ASN A 84 6.73 -24.21 -1.94
N GLU A 85 6.84 -23.82 -0.68
CA GLU A 85 6.69 -24.69 0.48
C GLU A 85 5.32 -24.52 1.13
N THR A 86 4.89 -25.52 1.90
CA THR A 86 3.63 -25.44 2.64
C THR A 86 3.76 -24.43 3.77
N LEU A 87 2.83 -23.48 3.84
CA LEU A 87 2.72 -22.52 4.92
C LEU A 87 1.61 -22.92 5.89
N VAL A 88 1.83 -22.65 7.17
CA VAL A 88 0.80 -22.79 8.21
C VAL A 88 0.50 -21.40 8.76
N ILE A 89 -0.73 -20.93 8.55
CA ILE A 89 -1.19 -19.62 9.00
C ILE A 89 -2.46 -19.83 9.83
N ASN A 90 -2.41 -19.44 11.10
CA ASN A 90 -3.49 -19.66 12.08
C ASN A 90 -4.02 -21.11 12.10
N GLY A 91 -3.10 -22.09 12.08
CA GLY A 91 -3.44 -23.52 12.09
C GLY A 91 -4.01 -24.08 10.78
N LYS A 92 -4.11 -23.28 9.71
CA LYS A 92 -4.51 -23.73 8.38
C LYS A 92 -3.29 -23.93 7.48
N GLU A 93 -3.26 -25.05 6.77
CA GLU A 93 -2.23 -25.35 5.78
C GLU A 93 -2.57 -24.72 4.41
N TYR A 94 -1.57 -24.10 3.80
CA TYR A 94 -1.60 -23.56 2.43
C TYR A 94 -0.48 -24.23 1.63
N LYS A 95 -0.85 -24.99 0.61
CA LYS A 95 0.07 -25.82 -0.20
C LYS A 95 0.33 -25.27 -1.58
N GLU A 96 -0.51 -24.33 -2.02
CA GLU A 96 -0.39 -23.71 -3.32
C GLU A 96 0.85 -22.82 -3.40
N LYS A 97 1.39 -22.73 -4.61
CA LYS A 97 2.58 -21.92 -4.88
C LYS A 97 2.19 -20.46 -5.02
N MET A 98 2.89 -19.58 -4.30
CA MET A 98 2.85 -18.14 -4.57
C MET A 98 3.90 -17.84 -5.64
N PRO A 99 3.53 -17.25 -6.79
CA PRO A 99 4.49 -16.86 -7.81
C PRO A 99 5.44 -15.76 -7.31
N ALA A 100 6.64 -15.74 -7.88
CA ALA A 100 7.63 -14.70 -7.64
C ALA A 100 7.33 -13.45 -8.47
N PHE A 101 7.61 -12.27 -7.91
CA PHE A 101 7.54 -10.99 -8.62
C PHE A 101 8.92 -10.30 -8.65
N PRO A 102 9.95 -10.90 -9.28
CA PRO A 102 11.30 -10.33 -9.31
C PRO A 102 11.36 -8.99 -10.04
N GLU A 103 10.39 -8.72 -10.93
CA GLU A 103 10.31 -7.52 -11.76
C GLU A 103 9.94 -6.25 -10.98
N LEU A 104 9.28 -6.38 -9.82
CA LEU A 104 8.89 -5.23 -9.01
C LEU A 104 10.13 -4.51 -8.49
N ALA A 105 10.18 -3.18 -8.50
CA ALA A 105 11.29 -2.49 -7.83
C ALA A 105 11.14 -2.61 -6.30
N ASP A 106 12.22 -2.40 -5.55
CA ASP A 106 12.17 -2.48 -4.07
C ASP A 106 11.15 -1.49 -3.48
N ILE A 107 11.00 -0.33 -4.13
CA ILE A 107 10.01 0.67 -3.75
C ILE A 107 8.56 0.18 -3.98
N ASP A 108 8.32 -0.58 -5.05
CA ASP A 108 6.99 -1.14 -5.34
C ASP A 108 6.62 -2.22 -4.33
N VAL A 109 7.60 -3.06 -3.96
CA VAL A 109 7.45 -4.05 -2.89
C VAL A 109 7.15 -3.37 -1.56
N ALA A 110 7.85 -2.27 -1.24
CA ALA A 110 7.61 -1.52 -0.02
C ALA A 110 6.23 -0.83 0.00
N GLN A 111 5.72 -0.38 -1.15
CA GLN A 111 4.44 0.30 -1.26
C GLN A 111 3.23 -0.64 -1.13
N VAL A 112 3.36 -1.90 -1.57
CA VAL A 112 2.26 -2.90 -1.51
C VAL A 112 2.14 -3.61 -0.15
N MET A 113 3.16 -3.49 0.70
CA MET A 113 3.20 -4.09 2.06
C MET A 113 2.47 -3.23 3.10
#